data_AF-A0A2N2ZF20-F1
#
_entry.id   AF-A0A2N2ZF20-F1
#
_cell.length_a   1.000
_cell.length_b   1.000
_cell.length_c   1.000
_cell.angle_alpha   90.00
_cell.angle_beta   90.00
_cell.angle_gamma   90.00
#
_symmetry.space_group_name_H-M   'P 1'
#
loop_
_entity.id
_entity.type
_entity.pdbx_description
1 polymer ?
#
loop_
_entity_poly.entity_id
_entity_poly.type
_entity_poly.pdbx_seq_one_letter_code
_entity_poly.pdbx_strand_id
1 'polypeptide(L)'
;MANHASAEKRARQSEKRRLHNKYYARTTRNAIKALRNTTEKEAALALLPKVSSMLDKLAKINVIHANKASNLKSGIANYVNKL
;
A
#
# COMPACT_ATOMS: atom_id res chain seq x y z
N MET A 1 6.14 4.42 30.82
CA MET A 1 6.06 5.88 30.58
C MET A 1 7.34 6.33 29.89
N ALA A 2 7.27 7.36 29.05
CA ALA A 2 8.48 7.91 28.44
C ALA A 2 9.16 8.83 29.47
N ASN A 3 10.08 8.26 30.26
CA ASN A 3 10.63 8.95 31.43
C ASN A 3 11.66 10.05 31.08
N HIS A 4 12.10 10.11 29.81
CA HIS A 4 13.01 11.14 29.31
C HIS A 4 12.32 11.98 28.24
N ALA A 5 12.62 13.28 28.18
CA ALA A 5 12.05 14.20 27.20
C ALA A 5 12.29 13.75 25.74
N SER A 6 13.43 13.09 25.47
CA SER A 6 13.74 12.49 24.18
C SER A 6 12.80 11.33 23.83
N ALA A 7 12.49 10.47 24.82
CA ALA A 7 11.56 9.36 24.65
C ALA A 7 10.13 9.84 24.40
N GLU A 8 9.69 10.90 25.09
CA GLU A 8 8.36 11.48 24.90
C GLU A 8 8.21 12.08 23.50
N LYS A 9 9.24 12.79 23.04
CA LYS A 9 9.31 13.29 21.65
C LYS A 9 9.25 12.15 20.63
N ARG A 10 9.96 11.04 20.88
CA ARG A 10 9.92 9.86 20.01
C ARG A 10 8.53 9.23 19.97
N ALA A 11 7.85 9.10 21.11
CA ALA A 11 6.49 8.57 21.17
C ALA A 11 5.51 9.40 20.31
N ARG A 12 5.54 10.73 20.42
CA ARG A 12 4.73 11.64 19.59
C ARG A 12 5.02 11.50 18.10
N GLN A 13 6.30 11.40 17.72
CA GLN A 13 6.69 11.21 16.32
C GLN A 13 6.24 9.85 15.76
N SER A 14 6.38 8.79 16.54
CA SER A 14 5.98 7.44 16.17
C SER A 14 4.48 7.34 15.93
N GLU A 15 3.65 7.97 16.76
CA GLU A 15 2.20 8.00 16.57
C GLU A 15 1.80 8.70 15.27
N LYS A 16 2.39 9.87 14.97
CA LYS A 16 2.14 10.58 13.71
C LYS A 16 2.52 9.73 12.49
N ARG A 17 3.68 9.07 12.53
CA ARG A 17 4.14 8.17 11.44
C ARG A 17 3.25 6.93 11.33
N ARG A 18 2.85 6.34 12.45
CA ARG A 18 1.96 5.18 12.51
C ARG A 18 0.63 5.48 11.82
N LEU A 19 0.01 6.61 12.16
CA LEU A 19 -1.28 7.01 11.57
C LEU A 19 -1.17 7.25 10.06
N HIS A 20 -0.17 8.02 9.64
CA HIS A 20 0.13 8.28 8.23
C HIS A 20 0.31 6.98 7.45
N ASN A 21 1.22 6.11 7.90
CA ASN A 21 1.53 4.87 7.21
C ASN A 21 0.34 3.90 7.18
N LYS A 22 -0.43 3.85 8.28
CA LYS A 22 -1.66 3.04 8.37
C LYS A 22 -2.69 3.49 7.33
N TYR A 23 -2.89 4.78 7.16
CA TYR A 23 -3.84 5.33 6.18
C TYR A 23 -3.48 4.88 4.76
N TYR A 24 -2.28 5.22 4.27
CA TYR A 24 -1.88 4.87 2.90
C TYR A 24 -1.85 3.35 2.67
N ALA A 25 -1.34 2.57 3.64
CA ALA A 25 -1.31 1.11 3.50
C ALA A 25 -2.70 0.49 3.46
N ARG A 26 -3.68 1.03 4.20
CA ARG A 26 -5.08 0.55 4.19
C ARG A 26 -5.76 0.90 2.88
N THR A 27 -5.57 2.13 2.39
CA THR A 27 -6.16 2.58 1.12
C THR A 27 -5.67 1.75 -0.07
N THR A 28 -4.37 1.48 -0.18
CA THR A 28 -3.83 0.62 -1.24
C THR A 28 -4.32 -0.82 -1.11
N ARG A 29 -4.40 -1.37 0.11
CA ARG A 29 -4.96 -2.74 0.31
C ARG A 29 -6.41 -2.85 -0.14
N ASN A 30 -7.23 -1.84 0.15
CA ASN A 30 -8.61 -1.80 -0.30
C ASN A 30 -8.71 -1.72 -1.83
N ALA A 31 -7.83 -0.93 -2.47
CA ALA A 31 -7.78 -0.85 -3.94
C ALA A 31 -7.39 -2.19 -4.58
N ILE A 32 -6.43 -2.91 -4.01
CA ILE A 32 -6.08 -4.27 -4.45
C ILE A 32 -7.27 -5.22 -4.29
N LYS A 33 -8.00 -5.13 -3.18
CA LYS A 33 -9.21 -5.95 -2.94
C LYS A 33 -10.30 -5.65 -3.98
N ALA A 34 -10.53 -4.38 -4.29
CA ALA A 34 -11.50 -3.98 -5.31
C ALA A 34 -11.14 -4.56 -6.69
N LEU A 35 -9.87 -4.46 -7.10
CA LEU A 35 -9.39 -5.04 -8.37
C LEU A 35 -9.50 -6.57 -8.41
N ARG A 36 -9.32 -7.26 -7.28
CA ARG A 36 -9.52 -8.72 -7.20
C ARG A 36 -10.97 -9.16 -7.17
N ASN A 37 -11.90 -8.24 -6.91
CA ASN A 37 -13.33 -8.52 -6.89
C ASN A 37 -14.01 -8.17 -8.23
N THR A 38 -13.35 -7.39 -9.09
CA THR A 38 -13.86 -7.11 -10.44
C THR A 38 -13.70 -8.33 -11.34
N THR A 39 -14.80 -8.76 -11.96
CA THR A 39 -14.87 -9.88 -12.91
C THR A 39 -14.70 -9.43 -14.36
N GLU A 40 -15.00 -8.16 -14.66
CA GLU A 40 -14.90 -7.59 -16.00
C GLU A 40 -13.45 -7.22 -16.34
N LYS A 41 -12.90 -7.83 -17.39
CA LYS A 41 -11.51 -7.67 -17.82
C LYS A 41 -11.16 -6.22 -18.17
N GLU A 42 -12.02 -5.55 -18.92
CA GLU A 42 -11.82 -4.15 -19.34
C GLU A 42 -11.76 -3.19 -18.13
N ALA A 43 -12.66 -3.39 -17.17
CA ALA A 43 -12.66 -2.59 -15.94
C ALA A 43 -11.40 -2.84 -15.09
N ALA A 44 -10.94 -4.09 -15.03
CA ALA A 44 -9.73 -4.46 -14.30
C ALA A 44 -8.46 -3.88 -14.96
N LEU A 45 -8.38 -3.85 -16.29
CA LEU A 45 -7.29 -3.23 -17.04
C LEU A 45 -7.20 -1.72 -16.78
N ALA A 46 -8.33 -1.02 -16.73
CA ALA A 46 -8.36 0.40 -16.41
C ALA A 46 -7.88 0.70 -14.97
N LEU A 47 -8.19 -0.18 -14.01
CA LEU A 47 -7.81 -0.01 -12.60
C LEU A 47 -6.35 -0.40 -12.30
N LEU A 48 -5.77 -1.30 -13.09
CA LEU A 48 -4.41 -1.83 -12.90
C LEU A 48 -3.32 -0.73 -12.77
N PRO A 49 -3.19 0.26 -13.68
CA PRO A 49 -2.16 1.28 -13.58
C PRO A 49 -2.31 2.15 -12.33
N LYS A 50 -3.55 2.42 -11.89
CA LYS A 50 -3.82 3.17 -10.66
C LYS A 50 -3.34 2.40 -9.43
N VAL A 51 -3.67 1.12 -9.32
CA VAL A 51 -3.24 0.27 -8.19
C VAL A 51 -1.72 0.07 -8.19
N SER A 52 -1.12 -0.11 -9.37
CA SER A 52 0.34 -0.21 -9.53
C SER A 52 1.06 1.05 -9.02
N SER A 53 0.58 2.24 -9.41
CA SER A 53 1.12 3.52 -8.92
C SER A 53 1.02 3.65 -7.40
N MET A 54 -0.07 3.19 -6.79
CA MET A 54 -0.25 3.22 -5.34
C MET A 54 0.77 2.31 -4.61
N LEU A 55 1.09 1.15 -5.18
CA LEU A 55 2.11 0.25 -4.63
C LEU A 55 3.51 0.87 -4.70
N ASP A 56 3.85 1.49 -5.83
CA ASP A 56 5.16 2.14 -6.03
C ASP A 56 5.33 3.36 -5.11
N LYS A 57 4.26 4.13 -4.89
CA LYS A 57 4.27 5.23 -3.91
C LYS A 57 4.53 4.73 -2.49
N LEU A 58 3.94 3.60 -2.09
CA LEU A 58 4.19 2.99 -0.77
C LEU A 58 5.65 2.51 -0.61
N ALA A 59 6.24 1.98 -1.68
CA ALA A 59 7.64 1.59 -1.69
C ALA A 59 8.55 2.81 -1.58
N LYS A 60 8.25 3.89 -2.32
CA LYS A 60 9.02 5.15 -2.29
C LYS A 60 9.09 5.76 -0.88
N ILE A 61 8.02 5.68 -0.10
CA ILE A 61 7.98 6.19 1.28
C ILE A 61 8.43 5.16 2.32
N ASN A 62 8.99 4.03 1.90
CA ASN A 62 9.48 2.94 2.76
C ASN A 62 8.40 2.34 3.70
N VAL A 63 7.12 2.40 3.31
CA VAL A 63 6.04 1.73 4.07
C VAL A 63 5.99 0.24 3.74
N ILE A 64 6.36 -0.13 2.51
CA ILE A 64 6.59 -1.52 2.10
C ILE A 64 7.95 -1.62 1.40
N HIS A 65 8.57 -2.80 1.46
CA HIS A 65 9.81 -3.05 0.74
C HIS A 65 9.58 -3.07 -0.78
N ALA A 66 10.56 -2.64 -1.58
CA ALA A 66 10.47 -2.64 -3.04
C ALA A 66 10.12 -4.03 -3.61
N ASN A 67 10.79 -5.09 -3.15
CA ASN A 67 10.49 -6.47 -3.52
C ASN A 67 9.03 -6.86 -3.22
N LYS A 68 8.45 -6.38 -2.11
CA LYS A 68 7.05 -6.64 -1.78
C LYS A 68 6.11 -5.92 -2.74
N ALA A 69 6.43 -4.67 -3.12
CA ALA A 69 5.67 -3.95 -4.13
C ALA A 69 5.73 -4.67 -5.49
N SER A 70 6.91 -5.09 -5.94
CA SER A 70 7.10 -5.85 -7.18
C SER A 70 6.34 -7.17 -7.19
N ASN A 71 6.41 -7.95 -6.11
CA ASN A 71 5.66 -9.20 -5.97
C ASN A 71 4.14 -8.97 -6.05
N LEU A 72 3.63 -7.93 -5.39
CA LEU A 72 2.21 -7.59 -5.46
C LEU A 72 1.79 -7.14 -6.85
N LYS A 73 2.61 -6.32 -7.54
CA LYS A 73 2.37 -5.90 -8.93
C LYS A 73 2.30 -7.09 -9.89
N SER A 74 3.27 -7.99 -9.80
CA SER A 74 3.28 -9.22 -10.61
C SER A 74 2.04 -10.08 -10.33
N GLY A 75 1.68 -10.27 -9.05
CA GLY A 75 0.51 -11.05 -8.66
C GLY A 75 -0.82 -10.49 -9.15
N ILE A 76 -1.03 -9.16 -9.10
CA ILE A 76 -2.26 -8.56 -9.63
C ILE A 76 -2.30 -8.54 -11.17
N ALA A 77 -1.16 -8.33 -11.84
CA ALA A 77 -1.10 -8.39 -13.29
C ALA A 77 -1.44 -9.80 -13.80
N ASN A 78 -0.90 -10.84 -13.16
CA ASN A 78 -1.22 -12.23 -13.49
C ASN A 78 -2.69 -12.57 -13.27
N TYR A 79 -3.33 -11.97 -12.25
CA TYR A 79 -4.77 -12.15 -12.03
C TYR A 79 -5.59 -11.52 -13.17
N VAL A 80 -5.28 -10.27 -13.54
CA VAL A 80 -5.98 -9.57 -14.64
C VAL A 80 -5.76 -10.25 -15.99
N ASN A 81 -4.58 -10.84 -16.23
CA ASN A 81 -4.31 -11.59 -17.45
C ASN A 81 -5.12 -12.90 -17.55
N LYS A 82 -5.52 -13.48 -16.41
CA LYS A 82 -6.30 -14.72 -16.33
C LYS A 82 -7.82 -14.49 -16.38
N LEU A 83 -8.28 -13.28 -16.07
CA LEU A 83 -9.64 -12.82 -16.35
C LEU A 83 -9.83 -12.67 -17.86
#